data_AF-A0A953M8X7-F1
#
_entry.id   AF-A0A953M8X7-F1
#
_cell.length_a   1.000
_cell.length_b   1.000
_cell.length_c   1.000
_cell.angle_alpha   90.00
_cell.angle_beta   90.00
_cell.angle_gamma   90.00
#
_symmetry.space_group_name_H-M   'P 1'
#
loop_
_entity.id
_entity.type
_entity.pdbx_description
1 polymer ?
#
loop_
_entity_poly.entity_id
_entity_poly.type
_entity_poly.pdbx_seq_one_letter_code
_entity_poly.pdbx_strand_id
1 'polypeptide(L)'
;MHHNDSSDARAWTRRELLGSGLVMASTAVAMPTFLQRSALALPNPANGSLPGVPEDRILLVVQLGGGNDGLNTVAPVGHDAYHRLRPGIHITPQQALSLDRNHADIGLHPALEGLKSLYDEGLMSLVQGIGYPNPNRSHFKSMDIWHTADTSGTGDGWLGRYYDAECCGYGTGESGSGPKEAQAQARAQKTIYPPISIGRESPLALQGRATKPVAFETPDLFRWTGEQIHDSLVDPYEQLVRREPDPNTDAGSNAAFLMRTTLDAQISSDQIRRAVAERSLVEYPGNPLGQQLGMIAKMIRAGLKTRVYYATHGGFDTHAGQGGANGRHANLLRQFGASMRAFYADLEQQGNADRVLT
;
A
#
# COMPACT_ATOMS: atom_id res chain seq x y z
N MET A 1 41.94 -34.67 -29.97
CA MET A 1 42.03 -34.06 -28.62
C MET A 1 41.64 -32.61 -28.76
N HIS A 2 40.37 -32.28 -28.51
CA HIS A 2 39.87 -30.90 -28.54
C HIS A 2 39.53 -30.46 -27.12
N HIS A 3 40.06 -29.30 -26.75
CA HIS A 3 39.80 -28.60 -25.49
C HIS A 3 38.31 -28.30 -25.32
N ASN A 4 37.83 -28.47 -24.09
CA ASN A 4 36.59 -27.88 -23.62
C ASN A 4 36.94 -27.06 -22.37
N ASP A 5 37.05 -25.75 -22.56
CA ASP A 5 37.07 -24.77 -21.47
C ASP A 5 35.86 -23.87 -21.68
N SER A 6 34.79 -24.15 -20.94
CA SER A 6 33.61 -23.30 -20.88
C SER A 6 33.58 -22.68 -19.49
N SER A 7 34.17 -21.50 -19.40
CA SER A 7 34.01 -20.58 -18.27
C SER A 7 32.53 -20.30 -18.04
N ASP A 8 32.02 -20.72 -16.89
CA ASP A 8 30.68 -20.47 -16.39
C ASP A 8 30.56 -18.98 -16.01
N ALA A 9 30.31 -18.12 -16.99
CA ALA A 9 30.00 -16.72 -16.76
C ALA A 9 28.58 -16.61 -16.20
N ARG A 10 28.45 -16.59 -14.87
CA ARG A 10 27.20 -16.22 -14.19
C ARG A 10 26.73 -14.88 -14.73
N ALA A 11 25.63 -14.88 -15.49
CA ALA A 11 25.05 -13.67 -16.04
C ALA A 11 24.51 -12.81 -14.88
N TRP A 12 25.01 -11.58 -14.77
CA TRP A 12 24.60 -10.63 -13.74
C TRP A 12 23.18 -10.15 -14.05
N THR A 13 22.29 -10.18 -13.06
CA THR A 13 20.96 -9.57 -13.21
C THR A 13 21.10 -8.04 -13.31
N ARG A 14 20.15 -7.36 -13.97
CA ARG A 14 20.15 -5.88 -14.08
C ARG A 14 20.23 -5.19 -12.71
N ARG A 15 19.64 -5.79 -11.68
CA ARG A 15 19.66 -5.29 -10.30
C ARG A 15 21.03 -5.50 -9.64
N GLU A 16 21.69 -6.63 -9.86
CA GLU A 16 23.07 -6.84 -9.41
C GLU A 16 24.05 -5.92 -10.14
N LEU A 17 23.91 -5.73 -11.45
CA LEU A 17 24.73 -4.80 -12.21
C LEU A 17 24.60 -3.35 -11.69
N LEU A 18 23.38 -2.90 -11.38
CA LEU A 18 23.13 -1.58 -10.82
C LEU A 18 23.62 -1.46 -9.38
N GLY A 19 23.36 -2.47 -8.54
CA GLY A 19 23.79 -2.50 -7.14
C GLY A 19 25.32 -2.52 -7.02
N SER A 20 25.99 -3.40 -7.76
CA SER A 20 27.45 -3.52 -7.75
C SER A 20 28.15 -2.37 -8.49
N GLY A 21 27.53 -1.83 -9.56
CA GLY A 21 28.05 -0.68 -10.29
C GLY A 21 28.05 0.61 -9.45
N LEU A 22 27.04 0.82 -8.60
CA LEU A 22 26.97 1.95 -7.67
C LEU A 22 27.95 1.83 -6.50
N VAL A 23 28.19 0.62 -5.99
CA VAL A 23 29.20 0.38 -4.95
C VAL A 23 30.61 0.70 -5.47
N MET A 24 30.95 0.33 -6.71
CA MET A 24 32.24 0.73 -7.29
C MET A 24 32.33 2.24 -7.57
N ALA A 25 31.23 2.89 -7.98
CA ALA A 25 31.20 4.34 -8.22
C ALA A 25 31.35 5.18 -6.93
N SER A 26 31.02 4.63 -5.76
CA SER A 26 31.12 5.32 -4.46
C SER A 26 32.54 5.67 -4.00
N THR A 27 33.58 5.17 -4.70
CA THR A 27 34.99 5.49 -4.42
C THR A 27 35.52 6.73 -5.15
N ALA A 28 34.72 7.36 -6.03
CA ALA A 28 35.12 8.56 -6.75
C ALA A 28 34.68 9.84 -6.01
N VAL A 29 35.65 10.72 -5.71
CA VAL A 29 35.52 11.94 -4.87
C VAL A 29 34.62 13.05 -5.46
N ALA A 30 33.91 12.81 -6.57
CA ALA A 30 33.16 13.84 -7.31
C ALA A 30 31.65 13.54 -7.50
N MET A 31 31.00 12.80 -6.60
CA MET A 31 29.58 12.48 -6.76
C MET A 31 28.64 13.53 -6.12
N PRO A 32 27.57 13.96 -6.83
CA PRO A 32 26.49 14.74 -6.25
C PRO A 32 25.88 14.07 -5.01
N THR A 33 25.60 14.85 -3.98
CA THR A 33 25.13 14.38 -2.66
C THR A 33 23.84 13.56 -2.70
N PHE A 34 22.96 13.81 -3.68
CA PHE A 34 21.74 13.00 -3.83
C PHE A 34 22.05 11.55 -4.24
N LEU A 35 23.08 11.30 -5.05
CA LEU A 35 23.50 9.95 -5.44
C LEU A 35 24.18 9.21 -4.28
N GLN A 36 24.97 9.92 -3.48
CA GLN A 36 25.56 9.37 -2.25
C GLN A 36 24.48 8.97 -1.24
N ARG A 37 23.46 9.81 -1.05
CA ARG A 37 22.32 9.50 -0.18
C ARG A 37 21.50 8.32 -0.71
N SER A 38 21.27 8.25 -2.01
CA SER A 38 20.63 7.08 -2.62
C SER A 38 21.44 5.80 -2.44
N ALA A 39 22.77 5.86 -2.60
CA ALA A 39 23.65 4.70 -2.40
C ALA A 39 23.69 4.21 -0.95
N LEU A 40 23.64 5.13 0.03
CA LEU A 40 23.57 4.81 1.45
C LEU A 40 22.17 4.38 1.91
N ALA A 41 21.13 4.78 1.19
CA ALA A 41 19.74 4.36 1.42
C ALA A 41 19.36 3.05 0.72
N LEU A 42 20.26 2.49 -0.11
CA LEU A 42 20.06 1.14 -0.64
C LEU A 42 20.19 0.15 0.52
N PRO A 43 19.15 -0.66 0.81
CA PRO A 43 19.26 -1.70 1.80
C PRO A 43 20.41 -2.63 1.42
N ASN A 44 21.23 -3.00 2.41
CA ASN A 44 22.26 -4.02 2.28
C ASN A 44 21.68 -5.20 1.46
N PRO A 45 22.33 -5.71 0.40
CA PRO A 45 21.82 -6.84 -0.38
C PRO A 45 21.56 -8.10 0.46
N ALA A 46 22.02 -8.15 1.71
CA ALA A 46 21.62 -9.14 2.70
C ALA A 46 20.14 -9.08 3.14
N ASN A 47 19.45 -7.93 2.97
CA ASN A 47 18.06 -7.70 3.37
C ASN A 47 17.11 -7.40 2.19
N GLY A 48 17.62 -7.47 0.95
CA GLY A 48 16.80 -7.57 -0.25
C GLY A 48 16.30 -9.01 -0.42
N SER A 49 15.12 -9.18 -1.02
CA SER A 49 14.48 -10.45 -1.37
C SER A 49 15.47 -11.59 -1.66
N LEU A 50 15.73 -12.42 -0.65
CA LEU A 50 16.56 -13.61 -0.77
C LEU A 50 15.73 -14.69 -1.48
N PRO A 51 16.23 -15.28 -2.58
CA PRO A 51 15.59 -16.43 -3.18
C PRO A 51 15.45 -17.55 -2.13
N GLY A 52 14.21 -17.96 -1.83
CA GLY A 52 13.92 -19.04 -0.86
C GLY A 52 13.43 -18.60 0.52
N VAL A 53 13.29 -17.30 0.81
CA VAL A 53 12.52 -16.83 1.98
C VAL A 53 11.05 -16.72 1.60
N PRO A 54 10.10 -17.29 2.35
CA PRO A 54 8.67 -17.05 2.14
C PRO A 54 8.39 -15.54 2.27
N GLU A 55 8.10 -14.87 1.16
CA GLU A 55 7.86 -13.43 1.14
C GLU A 55 6.46 -13.10 1.67
N ASP A 56 6.29 -13.11 2.99
CA ASP A 56 5.06 -12.67 3.68
C ASP A 56 5.07 -11.14 3.92
N ARG A 57 5.68 -10.38 3.00
CA ARG A 57 5.68 -8.91 3.02
C ARG A 57 4.30 -8.38 2.63
N ILE A 58 3.86 -7.35 3.34
CA ILE A 58 2.57 -6.69 3.22
C ILE A 58 2.81 -5.24 2.81
N LEU A 59 2.07 -4.76 1.81
CA LEU A 59 1.99 -3.36 1.44
C LEU A 59 0.70 -2.76 1.99
N LEU A 60 0.81 -1.71 2.79
CA LEU A 60 -0.31 -0.83 3.12
C LEU A 60 -0.18 0.42 2.26
N VAL A 61 -1.23 0.80 1.54
CA VAL A 61 -1.29 2.11 0.87
C VAL A 61 -2.24 3.01 1.65
N VAL A 62 -1.73 4.15 2.13
CA VAL A 62 -2.56 5.19 2.77
C VAL A 62 -2.72 6.38 1.83
N GLN A 63 -3.92 6.57 1.30
CA GLN A 63 -4.24 7.69 0.42
C GLN A 63 -4.69 8.93 1.20
N LEU A 64 -4.05 10.08 0.95
CA LEU A 64 -4.53 11.38 1.41
C LEU A 64 -5.48 12.00 0.37
N GLY A 65 -6.77 11.73 0.52
CA GLY A 65 -7.82 12.07 -0.45
C GLY A 65 -8.29 13.53 -0.39
N GLY A 66 -8.48 14.14 -1.56
CA GLY A 66 -8.98 15.52 -1.70
C GLY A 66 -7.93 16.56 -2.09
N GLY A 67 -6.70 16.16 -2.41
CA GLY A 67 -5.65 17.10 -2.85
C GLY A 67 -4.87 17.72 -1.69
N ASN A 68 -4.21 16.86 -0.92
CA ASN A 68 -3.31 17.30 0.14
C ASN A 68 -2.27 18.31 -0.38
N ASP A 69 -2.14 19.42 0.34
CA ASP A 69 -1.13 20.43 0.08
C ASP A 69 0.25 19.92 0.53
N GLY A 70 0.98 19.32 -0.42
CA GLY A 70 2.29 18.74 -0.19
C GLY A 70 3.31 19.76 0.33
N LEU A 71 3.21 21.02 -0.09
CA LEU A 71 4.11 22.11 0.30
C LEU A 71 3.83 22.67 1.70
N ASN A 72 2.67 22.39 2.31
CA ASN A 72 2.48 22.58 3.75
C ASN A 72 2.70 21.30 4.55
N THR A 73 2.67 20.13 3.91
CA THR A 73 2.95 18.84 4.58
C THR A 73 4.45 18.68 4.82
N VAL A 74 5.24 18.87 3.76
CA VAL A 74 6.71 18.94 3.76
C VAL A 74 7.07 20.34 3.25
N ALA A 75 7.28 21.27 4.17
CA ALA A 75 7.39 22.69 3.89
C ALA A 75 8.85 23.10 3.65
N PRO A 76 9.17 23.75 2.51
CA PRO A 76 10.48 24.34 2.24
C PRO A 76 10.61 25.69 2.97
N VAL A 77 10.63 25.65 4.29
CA VAL A 77 10.58 26.84 5.15
C VAL A 77 11.82 27.74 5.05
N GLY A 78 12.94 27.25 4.50
CA GLY A 78 14.11 28.06 4.19
C GLY A 78 13.95 28.93 2.93
N HIS A 79 12.89 28.77 2.15
CA HIS A 79 12.72 29.47 0.88
C HIS A 79 11.82 30.71 1.00
N ASP A 80 12.38 31.91 0.79
CA ASP A 80 11.61 33.18 0.81
C ASP A 80 10.41 33.18 -0.15
N ALA A 81 10.54 32.52 -1.30
CA ALA A 81 9.46 32.42 -2.28
C ALA A 81 8.25 31.66 -1.71
N TYR A 82 8.47 30.64 -0.87
CA TYR A 82 7.39 29.91 -0.22
C TYR A 82 6.56 30.83 0.68
N HIS A 83 7.22 31.62 1.54
CA HIS A 83 6.53 32.56 2.43
C HIS A 83 5.80 33.66 1.67
N ARG A 84 6.44 34.25 0.66
CA ARG A 84 5.87 35.32 -0.17
C ARG A 84 4.66 34.87 -0.98
N LEU A 85 4.70 33.65 -1.52
CA LEU A 85 3.62 33.11 -2.37
C LEU A 85 2.49 32.47 -1.57
N ARG A 86 2.65 32.30 -0.25
CA ARG A 86 1.67 31.61 0.61
C ARG A 86 1.29 32.43 1.85
N PRO A 87 0.87 33.70 1.68
CA PRO A 87 0.44 34.51 2.81
C PRO A 87 -0.73 33.83 3.54
N GLY A 88 -0.68 33.83 4.87
CA GLY A 88 -1.73 33.28 5.73
C GLY A 88 -1.74 31.76 5.93
N ILE A 89 -1.04 30.99 5.10
CA ILE A 89 -0.96 29.52 5.23
C ILE A 89 0.47 28.97 5.36
N HIS A 90 1.51 29.77 5.10
CA HIS A 90 2.89 29.29 5.26
C HIS A 90 3.20 28.84 6.68
N ILE A 91 4.10 27.88 6.81
CA ILE A 91 4.70 27.46 8.07
C ILE A 91 6.03 28.19 8.25
N THR A 92 6.27 28.79 9.42
CA THR A 92 7.56 29.45 9.67
C THR A 92 8.66 28.43 10.03
N PRO A 93 9.95 28.77 9.85
CA PRO A 93 11.05 27.88 10.27
C PRO A 93 10.97 27.46 11.74
N GLN A 94 10.49 28.34 12.62
CA GLN A 94 10.35 28.05 14.07
C GLN A 94 9.18 27.11 14.37
N GLN A 95 8.18 27.04 13.49
CA GLN A 95 7.02 26.16 13.64
C GLN A 95 7.28 24.77 13.04
N ALA A 96 8.11 24.68 12.01
CA ALA A 96 8.32 23.43 11.30
C ALA A 96 9.07 22.40 12.15
N LEU A 97 8.69 21.13 12.01
CA LEU A 97 9.46 20.02 12.55
C LEU A 97 10.63 19.74 11.60
N SER A 98 11.81 20.28 11.91
CA SER A 98 12.98 20.20 11.01
C SER A 98 13.34 18.76 10.67
N LEU A 99 13.46 18.47 9.38
CA LEU A 99 13.88 17.15 8.87
C LEU A 99 15.39 17.07 8.66
N ASP A 100 16.05 18.22 8.49
CA ASP A 100 17.50 18.28 8.39
C ASP A 100 18.08 18.73 9.75
N ARG A 101 19.04 17.93 10.22
CA ARG A 101 19.75 18.15 11.50
C ARG A 101 20.74 19.32 11.42
N ASN A 102 21.13 19.71 10.21
CA ASN A 102 22.18 20.69 9.94
C ASN A 102 21.67 21.94 9.21
N HIS A 103 20.53 21.89 8.53
CA HIS A 103 19.90 23.05 7.89
C HIS A 103 18.38 23.04 8.07
N ALA A 104 17.79 24.15 8.55
CA ALA A 104 16.35 24.25 8.77
C ALA A 104 15.56 24.59 7.48
N ASP A 105 15.99 24.10 6.32
CA ASP A 105 15.45 24.53 5.03
C ASP A 105 14.16 23.80 4.65
N ILE A 106 13.98 22.57 5.16
CA ILE A 106 12.81 21.74 4.94
C ILE A 106 12.36 21.13 6.27
N GLY A 107 11.07 21.19 6.55
CA GLY A 107 10.48 20.57 7.74
C GLY A 107 9.08 20.04 7.51
N LEU A 108 8.64 19.11 8.35
CA LEU A 108 7.25 18.70 8.38
C LEU A 108 6.37 19.78 9.00
N HIS A 109 5.09 19.79 8.63
CA HIS A 109 4.09 20.56 9.34
C HIS A 109 4.15 20.30 10.87
N PRO A 110 3.98 21.30 11.75
CA PRO A 110 3.95 21.12 13.22
C PRO A 110 2.94 20.10 13.74
N ALA A 111 1.96 19.72 12.93
CA ALA A 111 0.91 18.78 13.32
C ALA A 111 1.32 17.31 13.10
N LEU A 112 2.47 17.08 12.46
CA LEU A 112 2.95 15.75 12.06
C LEU A 112 3.95 15.15 13.06
N GLU A 113 3.81 15.45 14.35
CA GLU A 113 4.70 14.95 15.42
C GLU A 113 4.85 13.41 15.40
N GLY A 114 3.76 12.69 15.13
CA GLY A 114 3.79 11.23 15.01
C GLY A 114 4.67 10.74 13.86
N LEU A 115 4.62 11.40 12.69
CA LEU A 115 5.49 11.07 11.55
C LEU A 115 6.93 11.56 11.76
N LYS A 116 7.11 12.69 12.44
CA LYS A 116 8.44 13.15 12.84
C LYS A 116 9.13 12.13 13.75
N SER A 117 8.39 11.52 14.67
CA SER A 117 8.91 10.45 15.53
C SER A 117 9.34 9.23 14.70
N LEU A 118 8.50 8.77 13.76
CA LEU A 118 8.87 7.68 12.84
C LEU A 118 10.09 8.01 11.98
N TYR A 119 10.23 9.26 11.54
CA TYR A 119 11.40 9.73 10.81
C TYR A 119 12.67 9.70 11.68
N ASP A 120 12.58 10.17 12.92
CA ASP A 120 13.70 10.18 13.86
C ASP A 120 14.14 8.76 14.26
N GLU A 121 13.20 7.83 14.31
CA GLU A 121 13.40 6.39 14.54
C GLU A 121 13.94 5.66 13.28
N GLY A 122 14.01 6.31 12.12
CA GLY A 122 14.49 5.72 10.86
C GLY A 122 13.46 4.84 10.14
N LEU A 123 12.21 4.87 10.57
CA LEU A 123 11.09 4.10 10.01
C LEU A 123 10.37 4.84 8.86
N MET A 124 10.70 6.11 8.62
CA MET A 124 10.09 6.92 7.57
C MET A 124 11.17 7.54 6.67
N SER A 125 10.91 7.52 5.37
CA SER A 125 11.67 8.27 4.36
C SER A 125 10.74 9.16 3.54
N LEU A 126 11.29 10.25 3.02
CA LEU A 126 10.57 11.22 2.20
C LEU A 126 11.13 11.23 0.79
N VAL A 127 10.25 11.06 -0.19
CA VAL A 127 10.59 11.19 -1.61
C VAL A 127 9.89 12.43 -2.15
N GLN A 128 10.68 13.44 -2.50
CA GLN A 128 10.19 14.71 -3.05
C GLN A 128 10.28 14.74 -4.56
N GLY A 129 9.54 15.67 -5.19
CA GLY A 129 9.57 15.87 -6.64
C GLY A 129 8.80 14.80 -7.42
N ILE A 130 7.89 14.07 -6.77
CA ILE A 130 7.03 13.09 -7.44
C ILE A 130 5.78 13.79 -7.97
N GLY A 131 5.52 13.61 -9.26
CA GLY A 131 4.36 14.13 -9.95
C GLY A 131 4.36 13.68 -11.40
N TYR A 132 3.41 14.17 -12.19
CA TYR A 132 3.34 13.94 -13.63
C TYR A 132 3.44 15.26 -14.40
N PRO A 133 3.93 15.23 -15.66
CA PRO A 133 4.04 16.44 -16.47
C PRO A 133 2.69 17.13 -16.65
N ASN A 134 2.68 18.46 -16.64
CA ASN A 134 1.49 19.29 -16.88
C ASN A 134 0.31 18.92 -15.95
N PRO A 135 0.45 19.10 -14.62
CA PRO A 135 -0.54 18.66 -13.65
C PRO A 135 -1.93 19.27 -13.95
N ASN A 136 -2.93 18.39 -14.02
CA ASN A 136 -4.32 18.77 -14.20
C ASN A 136 -4.84 19.43 -12.90
N ARG A 137 -5.71 20.44 -13.02
CA ARG A 137 -6.39 21.09 -11.88
C ARG A 137 -7.62 20.33 -11.39
N SER A 138 -8.01 19.24 -12.06
CA SER A 138 -9.11 18.36 -11.65
C SER A 138 -8.63 17.30 -10.67
N HIS A 139 -9.19 17.26 -9.46
CA HIS A 139 -8.91 16.24 -8.46
C HIS A 139 -9.24 14.83 -8.99
N PHE A 140 -10.38 14.65 -9.65
CA PHE A 140 -10.80 13.35 -10.21
C PHE A 140 -9.80 12.84 -11.24
N LYS A 141 -9.45 13.67 -12.21
CA LYS A 141 -8.52 13.24 -13.27
C LYS A 141 -7.13 12.97 -12.73
N SER A 142 -6.68 13.77 -11.75
CA SER A 142 -5.40 13.55 -11.08
C SER A 142 -5.41 12.21 -10.33
N MET A 143 -6.50 11.89 -9.62
CA MET A 143 -6.64 10.60 -8.96
C MET A 143 -6.59 9.44 -9.95
N ASP A 144 -7.28 9.53 -11.09
CA ASP A 144 -7.22 8.50 -12.13
C ASP A 144 -5.78 8.27 -12.59
N ILE A 145 -5.03 9.34 -12.88
CA ILE A 145 -3.62 9.26 -13.30
C ILE A 145 -2.77 8.55 -12.24
N TRP A 146 -2.93 8.91 -10.96
CA TRP A 146 -2.19 8.27 -9.86
C TRP A 146 -2.61 6.81 -9.65
N HIS A 147 -3.89 6.50 -9.80
CA HIS A 147 -4.43 5.15 -9.61
C HIS A 147 -4.07 4.21 -10.75
N THR A 148 -4.03 4.69 -11.99
CA THR A 148 -3.61 3.89 -13.14
C THR A 148 -2.09 3.89 -13.32
N ALA A 149 -1.38 4.86 -12.73
CA ALA A 149 0.02 5.16 -13.04
C ALA A 149 0.25 5.41 -14.54
N ASP A 150 -0.73 6.04 -15.20
CA ASP A 150 -0.69 6.44 -16.60
C ASP A 150 -1.18 7.89 -16.72
N THR A 151 -0.40 8.75 -17.39
CA THR A 151 -0.75 10.15 -17.67
C THR A 151 -2.06 10.33 -18.45
N SER A 152 -2.51 9.30 -19.18
CA SER A 152 -3.84 9.28 -19.80
C SER A 152 -4.96 9.22 -18.77
N GLY A 153 -4.70 8.70 -17.56
CA GLY A 153 -5.68 8.43 -16.51
C GLY A 153 -6.80 7.50 -17.00
N THR A 154 -6.46 6.48 -17.78
CA THR A 154 -7.40 5.48 -18.30
C THR A 154 -6.89 4.06 -18.03
N GLY A 155 -7.79 3.09 -18.03
CA GLY A 155 -7.48 1.67 -17.85
C GLY A 155 -7.51 1.20 -16.39
N ASP A 156 -6.92 0.03 -16.16
CA ASP A 156 -6.91 -0.65 -14.87
C ASP A 156 -5.94 0.00 -13.88
N GLY A 157 -6.15 -0.18 -12.58
CA GLY A 157 -5.25 0.31 -11.55
C GLY A 157 -3.91 -0.43 -11.51
N TRP A 158 -2.85 0.25 -11.08
CA TRP A 158 -1.52 -0.37 -11.07
C TRP A 158 -1.39 -1.56 -10.10
N LEU A 159 -2.07 -1.53 -8.94
CA LEU A 159 -2.15 -2.68 -8.04
C LEU A 159 -3.05 -3.77 -8.61
N GLY A 160 -4.16 -3.40 -9.26
CA GLY A 160 -5.01 -4.34 -9.98
C GLY A 160 -4.23 -5.12 -11.05
N ARG A 161 -3.43 -4.41 -11.85
CA ARG A 161 -2.52 -5.02 -12.84
C ARG A 161 -1.45 -5.90 -12.20
N TYR A 162 -0.90 -5.50 -11.05
CA TYR A 162 0.02 -6.34 -10.28
C TYR A 162 -0.66 -7.66 -9.90
N TYR A 163 -1.86 -7.63 -9.33
CA TYR A 163 -2.59 -8.85 -8.98
C TYR A 163 -2.92 -9.70 -10.20
N ASP A 164 -3.34 -9.09 -11.31
CA ASP A 164 -3.63 -9.82 -12.56
C ASP A 164 -2.38 -10.48 -13.16
N ALA A 165 -1.20 -9.85 -13.05
CA ALA A 165 0.07 -10.40 -13.50
C ALA A 165 0.59 -11.51 -12.56
N GLU A 166 0.48 -11.27 -11.25
CA GLU A 166 0.91 -12.19 -10.20
C GLU A 166 -0.08 -13.34 -9.97
N CYS A 167 -1.16 -13.45 -10.75
CA CYS A 167 -2.12 -14.57 -10.79
C CYS A 167 -1.48 -15.94 -11.13
N CYS A 168 -0.15 -16.05 -11.09
CA CYS A 168 0.64 -17.28 -11.16
C CYS A 168 1.54 -17.55 -9.94
N GLY A 169 1.45 -16.79 -8.83
CA GLY A 169 1.80 -17.20 -7.45
C GLY A 169 3.05 -18.08 -7.37
N TYR A 170 4.17 -17.41 -7.09
CA TYR A 170 5.55 -17.87 -7.24
C TYR A 170 6.12 -17.66 -8.65
N GLY A 171 6.92 -16.60 -8.77
CA GLY A 171 8.05 -16.60 -9.69
C GLY A 171 7.75 -16.26 -11.13
N THR A 172 7.22 -15.07 -11.40
CA THR A 172 7.78 -14.29 -12.51
C THR A 172 8.45 -13.09 -11.91
N GLY A 173 9.80 -13.05 -11.93
CA GLY A 173 10.52 -11.83 -11.53
C GLY A 173 10.02 -10.61 -12.31
N GLU A 174 10.48 -9.41 -11.93
CA GLU A 174 10.03 -8.10 -12.43
C GLU A 174 9.95 -7.96 -13.98
N SER A 175 10.50 -8.89 -14.76
CA SER A 175 10.43 -8.92 -16.23
C SER A 175 9.24 -9.69 -16.83
N GLY A 176 8.40 -10.38 -16.05
CA GLY A 176 7.18 -11.04 -16.56
C GLY A 176 7.39 -12.14 -17.62
N SER A 177 8.62 -12.61 -17.82
CA SER A 177 8.98 -13.54 -18.90
C SER A 177 9.25 -14.94 -18.36
N GLY A 178 8.20 -15.61 -17.88
CA GLY A 178 8.21 -17.06 -17.61
C GLY A 178 7.67 -17.88 -18.80
N PRO A 179 8.02 -19.17 -18.96
CA PRO A 179 7.47 -20.03 -20.00
C PRO A 179 5.93 -20.11 -19.93
N LYS A 180 5.24 -20.01 -21.08
CA LYS A 180 3.76 -19.96 -21.17
C LYS A 180 3.07 -21.17 -20.51
N GLU A 181 3.73 -22.33 -20.47
CA GLU A 181 3.21 -23.56 -19.86
C GLU A 181 3.23 -23.52 -18.33
N ALA A 182 4.27 -22.91 -17.72
CA ALA A 182 4.33 -22.68 -16.27
C ALA A 182 3.26 -21.67 -15.81
N GLN A 183 2.97 -20.67 -16.63
CA GLN A 183 1.88 -19.71 -16.39
C GLN A 183 0.49 -20.39 -16.45
N ALA A 184 0.30 -21.38 -17.34
CA ALA A 184 -0.95 -22.11 -17.46
C ALA A 184 -1.20 -23.08 -16.28
N GLN A 185 -0.14 -23.75 -15.78
CA GLN A 185 -0.24 -24.62 -14.61
C GLN A 185 -0.44 -23.84 -13.31
N ALA A 186 0.22 -22.70 -13.14
CA ALA A 186 0.03 -21.83 -11.97
C ALA A 186 -1.37 -21.19 -11.93
N ARG A 187 -2.03 -21.01 -13.08
CA ARG A 187 -3.44 -20.59 -13.16
C ARG A 187 -4.42 -21.70 -12.75
N ALA A 188 -4.03 -22.98 -12.83
CA ALA A 188 -4.90 -24.12 -12.54
C ALA A 188 -4.96 -24.47 -11.04
N GLN A 189 -3.96 -24.08 -10.25
CA GLN A 189 -3.90 -24.26 -8.80
C GLN A 189 -3.75 -22.90 -8.13
N LYS A 190 -4.85 -22.19 -7.82
CA LYS A 190 -4.68 -20.87 -7.20
C LYS A 190 -5.82 -20.35 -6.34
N THR A 191 -5.67 -20.52 -5.03
CA THR A 191 -6.33 -19.62 -4.07
C THR A 191 -5.70 -18.24 -4.21
N ILE A 192 -6.47 -17.26 -4.68
CA ILE A 192 -6.05 -15.86 -4.77
C ILE A 192 -6.56 -15.16 -3.51
N TYR A 193 -5.66 -14.54 -2.75
CA TYR A 193 -6.05 -13.67 -1.63
C TYR A 193 -6.20 -12.24 -2.16
N PRO A 194 -7.42 -11.74 -2.36
CA PRO A 194 -7.63 -10.43 -2.96
C PRO A 194 -7.08 -9.31 -2.06
N PRO A 195 -6.69 -8.17 -2.62
CA PRO A 195 -6.35 -7.00 -1.82
C PRO A 195 -7.57 -6.52 -1.03
N ILE A 196 -7.33 -5.96 0.16
CA ILE A 196 -8.38 -5.44 1.04
C ILE A 196 -8.31 -3.91 1.09
N SER A 197 -9.41 -3.25 0.77
CA SER A 197 -9.60 -1.80 0.97
C SER A 197 -10.55 -1.56 2.11
N ILE A 198 -10.20 -0.67 3.03
CA ILE A 198 -11.14 -0.18 4.03
C ILE A 198 -11.81 1.08 3.49
N GLY A 199 -13.12 1.00 3.26
CA GLY A 199 -13.92 2.03 2.61
C GLY A 199 -15.12 1.45 1.87
N ARG A 200 -16.04 2.34 1.47
CA ARG A 200 -17.28 1.99 0.77
C ARG A 200 -17.07 1.40 -0.61
N GLU A 201 -16.05 1.90 -1.30
CA GLU A 201 -15.71 1.50 -2.65
C GLU A 201 -14.21 1.25 -2.72
N SER A 202 -13.82 0.28 -3.54
CA SER A 202 -12.40 0.04 -3.80
C SER A 202 -11.85 1.12 -4.74
N PRO A 203 -10.69 1.73 -4.42
CA PRO A 203 -10.03 2.68 -5.31
C PRO A 203 -9.70 2.05 -6.66
N LEU A 204 -9.69 2.85 -7.72
CA LEU A 204 -9.29 2.43 -9.07
C LEU A 204 -7.91 1.77 -9.05
N ALA A 205 -7.00 2.20 -8.17
CA ALA A 205 -5.68 1.61 -8.00
C ALA A 205 -5.71 0.08 -7.82
N LEU A 206 -6.71 -0.45 -7.11
CA LEU A 206 -6.88 -1.89 -6.84
C LEU A 206 -7.71 -2.62 -7.90
N GLN A 207 -8.34 -1.90 -8.84
CA GLN A 207 -9.22 -2.52 -9.82
C GLN A 207 -8.40 -3.14 -10.96
N GLY A 208 -8.43 -4.47 -11.03
CA GLY A 208 -7.91 -5.26 -12.14
C GLY A 208 -9.02 -5.86 -13.01
N ARG A 209 -8.61 -6.47 -14.12
CA ARG A 209 -9.48 -7.21 -15.03
C ARG A 209 -9.94 -8.51 -14.41
N ALA A 210 -9.02 -9.26 -13.78
CA ALA A 210 -9.29 -10.60 -13.28
C ALA A 210 -9.50 -10.64 -11.77
N THR A 211 -8.65 -9.97 -10.99
CA THR A 211 -8.77 -9.95 -9.53
C THR A 211 -9.68 -8.81 -9.07
N LYS A 212 -10.70 -9.13 -8.28
CA LYS A 212 -11.58 -8.13 -7.66
C LYS A 212 -11.19 -7.89 -6.19
N PRO A 213 -10.98 -6.62 -5.77
CA PRO A 213 -10.65 -6.27 -4.41
C PRO A 213 -11.84 -6.51 -3.47
N VAL A 214 -11.54 -6.77 -2.20
CA VAL A 214 -12.53 -6.77 -1.12
C VAL A 214 -12.57 -5.37 -0.51
N ALA A 215 -13.75 -4.74 -0.44
CA ALA A 215 -13.93 -3.42 0.16
C ALA A 215 -15.03 -3.45 1.23
N PHE A 216 -14.77 -2.84 2.39
CA PHE A 216 -15.77 -2.66 3.44
C PHE A 216 -15.45 -1.47 4.35
N GLU A 217 -16.47 -0.75 4.84
CA GLU A 217 -16.29 0.34 5.82
C GLU A 217 -16.31 -0.15 7.25
N THR A 218 -17.24 -1.05 7.56
CA THR A 218 -17.37 -1.68 8.85
C THR A 218 -17.45 -3.19 8.67
N PRO A 219 -17.00 -3.97 9.67
CA PRO A 219 -17.15 -5.43 9.64
C PRO A 219 -18.61 -5.87 9.50
N ASP A 220 -19.55 -5.06 9.99
CA ASP A 220 -20.99 -5.33 9.93
C ASP A 220 -21.56 -5.19 8.51
N LEU A 221 -20.98 -4.33 7.67
CA LEU A 221 -21.34 -4.20 6.25
C LEU A 221 -20.79 -5.36 5.40
N PHE A 222 -19.85 -6.15 5.93
CA PHE A 222 -19.37 -7.38 5.30
C PHE A 222 -20.24 -8.61 5.61
N ARG A 223 -21.37 -8.40 6.30
CA ARG A 223 -22.49 -9.34 6.22
C ARG A 223 -22.95 -9.32 4.76
N TRP A 224 -22.69 -10.39 4.02
CA TRP A 224 -23.60 -10.77 2.94
C TRP A 224 -24.95 -11.00 3.62
N THR A 225 -25.77 -9.95 3.66
CA THR A 225 -26.99 -9.94 4.44
C THR A 225 -28.04 -10.78 3.73
N GLY A 226 -28.09 -12.04 4.16
CA GLY A 226 -29.34 -12.79 4.25
C GLY A 226 -30.47 -12.02 4.96
N GLU A 227 -30.20 -10.87 5.62
CA GLU A 227 -31.23 -9.98 6.16
C GLU A 227 -32.01 -9.18 5.09
N GLN A 228 -31.54 -9.10 3.84
CA GLN A 228 -32.35 -8.58 2.71
C GLN A 228 -32.93 -9.70 1.84
N ILE A 229 -32.63 -10.94 2.21
CA ILE A 229 -33.25 -12.11 1.62
C ILE A 229 -34.52 -12.34 2.42
N HIS A 230 -35.65 -12.39 1.74
CA HIS A 230 -36.91 -12.81 2.36
C HIS A 230 -36.62 -14.09 3.17
N ASP A 231 -37.07 -14.21 4.43
CA ASP A 231 -36.70 -15.32 5.35
C ASP A 231 -36.77 -16.72 4.67
N SER A 232 -37.62 -16.85 3.65
CA SER A 232 -37.78 -18.01 2.79
C SER A 232 -36.58 -18.41 1.91
N LEU A 233 -35.58 -17.55 1.68
CA LEU A 233 -34.37 -17.93 0.92
C LEU A 233 -33.12 -18.11 1.78
N VAL A 234 -33.22 -17.93 3.11
CA VAL A 234 -32.13 -18.25 4.05
C VAL A 234 -31.86 -19.75 4.08
N ASP A 235 -32.90 -20.57 4.24
CA ASP A 235 -32.77 -22.03 4.30
C ASP A 235 -32.28 -22.65 2.96
N PRO A 236 -32.84 -22.29 1.78
CA PRO A 236 -32.30 -22.71 0.49
C PRO A 236 -30.83 -22.30 0.27
N TYR A 237 -30.45 -21.11 0.73
CA TYR A 237 -29.08 -20.61 0.61
C TYR A 237 -28.11 -21.38 1.52
N GLU A 238 -28.46 -21.58 2.80
CA GLU A 238 -27.68 -22.42 3.73
C GLU A 238 -27.55 -23.86 3.22
N GLN A 239 -28.61 -24.42 2.62
CA GLN A 239 -28.57 -25.76 2.01
C GLN A 239 -27.67 -25.83 0.76
N LEU A 240 -27.61 -24.77 -0.03
CA LEU A 240 -26.69 -24.66 -1.17
C LEU A 240 -25.24 -24.55 -0.67
N VAL A 241 -24.98 -23.70 0.33
CA VAL A 241 -23.63 -23.50 0.90
C VAL A 241 -23.11 -24.74 1.63
N ARG A 242 -23.97 -25.49 2.34
CA ARG A 242 -23.59 -26.70 3.08
C ARG A 242 -23.51 -27.96 2.23
N ARG A 243 -23.99 -27.94 0.99
CA ARG A 243 -23.83 -29.07 0.08
C ARG A 243 -22.38 -29.15 -0.35
N GLU A 244 -21.68 -30.22 0.02
CA GLU A 244 -20.44 -30.56 -0.67
C GLU A 244 -20.75 -30.71 -2.17
N PRO A 245 -19.85 -30.26 -3.07
CA PRO A 245 -20.08 -30.37 -4.51
C PRO A 245 -20.44 -31.82 -4.85
N ASP A 246 -21.52 -32.02 -5.63
CA ASP A 246 -21.80 -33.33 -6.18
C ASP A 246 -20.53 -33.78 -6.96
N PRO A 247 -19.93 -34.94 -6.64
CA PRO A 247 -18.70 -35.41 -7.27
C PRO A 247 -18.85 -35.59 -8.80
N ASN A 248 -20.07 -35.57 -9.34
CA ASN A 248 -20.35 -35.58 -10.78
C ASN A 248 -20.49 -34.17 -11.41
N THR A 249 -20.39 -33.09 -10.63
CA THR A 249 -20.38 -31.73 -11.18
C THR A 249 -19.03 -31.50 -11.85
N ASP A 250 -19.03 -31.18 -13.15
CA ASP A 250 -17.79 -30.82 -13.85
C ASP A 250 -17.10 -29.68 -13.10
N ALA A 251 -15.87 -29.92 -12.64
CA ALA A 251 -15.04 -28.96 -11.92
C ALA A 251 -14.75 -27.69 -12.75
N GLY A 252 -14.92 -27.76 -14.07
CA GLY A 252 -14.86 -26.63 -15.01
C GLY A 252 -16.18 -25.90 -15.25
N SER A 253 -17.30 -26.33 -14.65
CA SER A 253 -18.60 -25.70 -14.87
C SER A 253 -18.74 -24.33 -14.19
N ASN A 254 -19.51 -23.44 -14.81
CA ASN A 254 -19.84 -22.13 -14.23
C ASN A 254 -20.51 -22.27 -12.85
N ALA A 255 -21.27 -23.33 -12.61
CA ALA A 255 -21.91 -23.60 -11.32
C ALA A 255 -20.91 -23.96 -10.22
N ALA A 256 -19.94 -24.84 -10.52
CA ALA A 256 -18.86 -25.17 -9.59
C ALA A 256 -17.96 -23.95 -9.29
N PHE A 257 -17.68 -23.13 -10.31
CA PHE A 257 -16.95 -21.87 -10.15
C PHE A 257 -17.70 -20.87 -9.25
N LEU A 258 -18.99 -20.65 -9.49
CA LEU A 258 -19.82 -19.76 -8.67
C LEU A 258 -19.90 -20.23 -7.22
N MET A 259 -20.15 -21.52 -7.00
CA MET A 259 -20.25 -22.09 -5.66
C MET A 259 -18.94 -22.02 -4.88
N ARG A 260 -17.80 -22.32 -5.53
CA ARG A 260 -16.47 -22.14 -4.92
C ARG A 260 -16.20 -20.68 -4.58
N THR A 261 -16.55 -19.77 -5.49
CA THR A 261 -16.40 -18.32 -5.27
C THR A 261 -17.24 -17.84 -4.08
N THR A 262 -18.47 -18.35 -3.93
CA THR A 262 -19.33 -18.03 -2.79
C THR A 262 -18.78 -18.58 -1.47
N LEU A 263 -18.28 -19.82 -1.45
CA LEU A 263 -17.66 -20.42 -0.27
C LEU A 263 -16.36 -19.72 0.14
N ASP A 264 -15.49 -19.40 -0.83
CA ASP A 264 -14.26 -18.66 -0.60
C ASP A 264 -14.55 -17.25 -0.06
N ALA A 265 -15.60 -16.59 -0.57
CA ALA A 265 -16.04 -15.29 -0.08
C ALA A 265 -16.57 -15.37 1.36
N GLN A 266 -17.31 -16.42 1.72
CA GLN A 266 -17.84 -16.61 3.07
C GLN A 266 -16.74 -16.95 4.09
N ILE A 267 -15.82 -17.86 3.75
CA ILE A 267 -14.66 -18.19 4.62
C ILE A 267 -13.79 -16.94 4.83
N SER A 268 -13.55 -16.16 3.78
CA SER A 268 -12.81 -14.91 3.86
C SER A 268 -13.54 -13.88 4.75
N SER A 269 -14.88 -13.82 4.68
CA SER A 269 -15.70 -12.95 5.53
C SER A 269 -15.58 -13.30 7.01
N ASP A 270 -15.71 -14.58 7.36
CA ASP A 270 -15.60 -15.02 8.75
C ASP A 270 -14.21 -14.79 9.34
N GLN A 271 -13.15 -15.01 8.55
CA GLN A 271 -11.78 -14.72 8.98
C GLN A 271 -11.56 -13.24 9.25
N ILE A 272 -12.02 -12.35 8.35
CA ILE A 272 -11.94 -10.89 8.53
C ILE A 272 -12.70 -10.49 9.79
N ARG A 273 -13.94 -10.96 9.96
CA ARG A 273 -14.79 -10.62 11.12
C ARG A 273 -14.19 -11.07 12.45
N ARG A 274 -13.65 -12.29 12.51
CA ARG A 274 -12.97 -12.79 13.72
C ARG A 274 -11.75 -11.94 14.04
N ALA A 275 -10.93 -11.60 13.03
CA ALA A 275 -9.74 -10.79 13.21
C ALA A 275 -10.08 -9.40 13.77
N VAL A 276 -11.01 -8.67 13.13
CA VAL A 276 -11.33 -7.29 13.51
C VAL A 276 -12.10 -7.17 14.83
N ALA A 277 -12.75 -8.25 15.29
CA ALA A 277 -13.43 -8.32 16.59
C ALA A 277 -12.45 -8.36 17.78
N GLU A 278 -11.19 -8.75 17.55
CA GLU A 278 -10.18 -8.71 18.61
C GLU A 278 -9.86 -7.27 19.04
N ARG A 279 -9.23 -7.10 20.20
CA ARG A 279 -8.78 -5.79 20.68
C ARG A 279 -7.45 -5.41 20.02
N SER A 280 -7.27 -4.13 19.68
CA SER A 280 -5.96 -3.60 19.28
C SER A 280 -4.98 -3.69 20.46
N LEU A 281 -3.69 -3.84 20.18
CA LEU A 281 -2.67 -3.88 21.24
C LEU A 281 -2.34 -2.49 21.78
N VAL A 282 -2.58 -1.46 20.95
CA VAL A 282 -2.43 -0.05 21.31
C VAL A 282 -3.75 0.70 21.11
N GLU A 283 -3.84 1.86 21.76
CA GLU A 283 -4.95 2.78 21.55
C GLU A 283 -4.78 3.55 20.24
N TYR A 284 -5.76 3.45 19.35
CA TYR A 284 -5.81 4.23 18.13
C TYR A 284 -6.59 5.52 18.37
N PRO A 285 -6.18 6.64 17.75
CA PRO A 285 -6.98 7.86 17.75
C PRO A 285 -8.39 7.60 17.22
N GLY A 286 -9.41 8.20 17.86
CA GLY A 286 -10.83 8.03 17.50
C GLY A 286 -11.29 8.68 16.19
N ASN A 287 -10.40 8.81 15.19
CA ASN A 287 -10.70 9.32 13.86
C ASN A 287 -10.86 8.18 12.84
N PRO A 288 -11.48 8.42 11.66
CA PRO A 288 -11.73 7.37 10.67
C PRO A 288 -10.47 6.63 10.23
N LEU A 289 -9.34 7.32 10.02
CA LEU A 289 -8.09 6.64 9.64
C LEU A 289 -7.58 5.75 10.76
N GLY A 290 -7.63 6.19 12.02
CA GLY A 290 -7.23 5.39 13.18
C GLY A 290 -8.02 4.08 13.28
N GLN A 291 -9.33 4.13 13.03
CA GLN A 291 -10.19 2.96 12.98
C GLN A 291 -9.81 2.01 11.82
N GLN A 292 -9.56 2.54 10.62
CA GLN A 292 -9.12 1.76 9.46
C GLN A 292 -7.80 1.03 9.74
N LEU A 293 -6.80 1.76 10.23
CA LEU A 293 -5.48 1.19 10.55
C LEU A 293 -5.56 0.17 11.68
N GLY A 294 -6.43 0.38 12.68
CA GLY A 294 -6.69 -0.60 13.73
C GLY A 294 -7.30 -1.90 13.19
N MET A 295 -8.23 -1.84 12.24
CA MET A 295 -8.75 -3.05 11.57
C MET A 295 -7.68 -3.77 10.77
N ILE A 296 -6.84 -3.03 10.03
CA ILE A 296 -5.74 -3.59 9.26
C ILE A 296 -4.72 -4.28 10.17
N ALA A 297 -4.30 -3.64 11.25
CA ALA A 297 -3.36 -4.21 12.21
C ALA A 297 -3.89 -5.52 12.81
N LYS A 298 -5.18 -5.60 13.14
CA LYS A 298 -5.79 -6.85 13.63
C LYS A 298 -5.83 -7.94 12.57
N MET A 299 -6.13 -7.61 11.32
CA MET A 299 -6.08 -8.56 10.20
C MET A 299 -4.67 -9.11 9.96
N ILE A 300 -3.65 -8.26 10.06
CA ILE A 300 -2.24 -8.65 9.98
C ILE A 300 -1.89 -9.58 11.14
N ARG A 301 -2.30 -9.24 12.37
CA ARG A 301 -2.09 -10.07 13.57
C ARG A 301 -2.73 -11.44 13.46
N ALA A 302 -3.96 -11.50 12.94
CA ALA A 302 -4.70 -12.74 12.72
C ALA A 302 -4.12 -13.60 11.58
N GLY A 303 -3.08 -13.12 10.87
CA GLY A 303 -2.37 -13.89 9.86
C GLY A 303 -3.13 -14.03 8.55
N LEU A 304 -4.01 -13.08 8.22
CA LEU A 304 -4.68 -13.06 6.92
C LEU A 304 -3.63 -13.04 5.80
N LYS A 305 -3.86 -13.84 4.76
CA LYS A 305 -2.90 -14.07 3.68
C LYS A 305 -2.90 -13.00 2.59
N THR A 306 -3.75 -11.99 2.70
CA THR A 306 -3.71 -10.84 1.78
C THR A 306 -2.42 -10.05 2.00
N ARG A 307 -1.84 -9.55 0.90
CA ARG A 307 -0.55 -8.84 0.91
C ARG A 307 -0.69 -7.35 0.65
N VAL A 308 -1.88 -6.87 0.30
CA VAL A 308 -2.11 -5.46 0.02
C VAL A 308 -3.34 -4.99 0.77
N TYR A 309 -3.13 -3.99 1.62
CA TYR A 309 -4.18 -3.24 2.29
C TYR A 309 -4.22 -1.82 1.76
N TYR A 310 -5.42 -1.23 1.75
CA TYR A 310 -5.62 0.14 1.33
C TYR A 310 -6.49 0.87 2.34
N ALA A 311 -6.04 2.04 2.78
CA ALA A 311 -6.77 2.94 3.64
C ALA A 311 -6.85 4.32 3.01
N THR A 312 -7.92 5.06 3.28
CA THR A 312 -8.09 6.42 2.79
C THR A 312 -8.32 7.39 3.93
N HIS A 313 -7.56 8.47 3.94
CA HIS A 313 -7.76 9.62 4.81
C HIS A 313 -8.18 10.83 3.97
N GLY A 314 -9.48 11.13 3.97
CA GLY A 314 -10.07 12.17 3.14
C GLY A 314 -10.13 13.54 3.79
N GLY A 315 -10.70 14.51 3.06
CA GLY A 315 -11.03 15.84 3.58
C GLY A 315 -9.98 16.92 3.32
N PHE A 316 -8.90 16.59 2.61
CA PHE A 316 -7.81 17.52 2.26
C PHE A 316 -8.22 18.59 1.25
N ASP A 317 -9.38 18.44 0.63
CA ASP A 317 -9.98 19.45 -0.21
C ASP A 317 -10.58 20.57 0.65
N THR A 318 -9.71 21.43 1.18
CA THR A 318 -10.14 22.41 2.18
C THR A 318 -11.01 23.51 1.58
N HIS A 319 -10.85 23.85 0.29
CA HIS A 319 -11.44 24.98 -0.46
C HIS A 319 -11.19 26.37 0.14
N ALA A 320 -11.39 26.52 1.45
CA ALA A 320 -11.09 27.67 2.29
C ALA A 320 -10.70 27.21 3.70
N GLY A 321 -10.08 28.09 4.48
CA GLY A 321 -9.76 27.79 5.89
C GLY A 321 -8.74 26.67 6.10
N GLN A 322 -7.84 26.46 5.12
CA GLN A 322 -6.72 25.52 5.25
C GLN A 322 -5.94 25.76 6.55
N GLY A 323 -5.59 27.03 6.77
CA GLY A 323 -4.74 27.49 7.87
C GLY A 323 -3.25 27.25 7.63
N GLY A 324 -2.42 27.82 8.51
CA GLY A 324 -0.99 27.53 8.60
C GLY A 324 -0.76 26.43 9.64
N ALA A 325 0.05 26.71 10.67
CA ALA A 325 0.34 25.74 11.74
C ALA A 325 -0.90 25.16 12.44
N ASN A 326 -2.03 25.88 12.38
CA ASN A 326 -3.34 25.45 12.86
C ASN A 326 -4.37 25.62 11.74
N GLY A 327 -5.47 24.87 11.80
CA GLY A 327 -6.55 24.94 10.82
C GLY A 327 -7.05 23.56 10.40
N ARG A 328 -7.89 23.51 9.36
CA ARG A 328 -8.45 22.26 8.86
C ARG A 328 -7.37 21.29 8.38
N HIS A 329 -6.37 21.80 7.65
CA HIS A 329 -5.26 20.98 7.16
C HIS A 329 -4.40 20.44 8.31
N ALA A 330 -4.04 21.30 9.26
CA ALA A 330 -3.32 20.89 10.48
C ALA A 330 -4.06 19.77 11.25
N ASN A 331 -5.40 19.84 11.36
CA ASN A 331 -6.19 18.81 12.03
C ASN A 331 -6.15 17.46 11.28
N LEU A 332 -6.25 17.49 9.95
CA LEU A 332 -6.14 16.27 9.13
C LEU A 332 -4.74 15.66 9.20
N LEU A 333 -3.71 16.48 9.16
CA LEU A 333 -2.33 16.04 9.32
C LEU A 333 -2.05 15.47 10.71
N ARG A 334 -2.64 16.05 11.78
CA ARG A 334 -2.55 15.50 13.13
C ARG A 334 -3.18 14.13 13.23
N GLN A 335 -4.36 13.96 12.64
CA GLN A 335 -5.03 12.65 12.57
C GLN A 335 -4.18 11.64 11.80
N PHE A 336 -3.59 12.05 10.67
CA PHE A 336 -2.71 11.21 9.88
C PHE A 336 -1.48 10.75 10.69
N GLY A 337 -0.72 11.70 11.24
CA GLY A 337 0.50 11.40 11.98
C GLY A 337 0.26 10.55 13.23
N ALA A 338 -0.78 10.87 14.02
CA ALA A 338 -1.12 10.10 15.21
C ALA A 338 -1.57 8.67 14.88
N SER A 339 -2.41 8.51 13.84
CA SER A 339 -2.88 7.18 13.41
C SER A 339 -1.74 6.33 12.85
N MET A 340 -0.80 6.90 12.09
CA MET A 340 0.39 6.19 11.62
C MET A 340 1.32 5.77 12.76
N ARG A 341 1.55 6.65 13.75
CA ARG A 341 2.39 6.30 14.91
C ARG A 341 1.78 5.16 15.73
N ALA A 342 0.48 5.21 15.97
CA ALA A 342 -0.26 4.13 16.62
C ALA A 342 -0.17 2.82 15.81
N PHE A 343 -0.32 2.90 14.49
CA PHE A 343 -0.21 1.72 13.62
C PHE A 343 1.13 1.01 13.73
N TYR A 344 2.24 1.75 13.63
CA TYR A 344 3.58 1.18 13.78
C TYR A 344 3.83 0.64 15.20
N ALA A 345 3.32 1.31 16.24
CA ALA A 345 3.42 0.81 17.61
C ALA A 345 2.65 -0.52 17.80
N ASP A 346 1.48 -0.68 17.17
CA ASP A 346 0.76 -1.97 17.20
C ASP A 346 1.58 -3.06 16.48
N LEU A 347 2.08 -2.76 15.28
CA LEU A 347 2.90 -3.71 14.51
C LEU A 347 4.16 -4.17 15.25
N GLU A 348 4.82 -3.26 15.97
CA GLU A 348 5.96 -3.58 16.83
C GLU A 348 5.55 -4.57 17.94
N GLN A 349 4.45 -4.31 18.64
CA GLN A 349 3.96 -5.23 19.69
C GLN A 349 3.54 -6.60 19.16
N GLN A 350 3.10 -6.66 17.89
CA GLN A 350 2.78 -7.90 17.21
C GLN A 350 4.00 -8.66 16.67
N GLY A 351 5.18 -8.02 16.58
CA GLY A 351 6.33 -8.56 15.87
C GLY A 351 6.18 -8.55 14.35
N ASN A 352 5.33 -7.68 13.79
CA ASN A 352 5.02 -7.58 12.37
C ASN A 352 5.60 -6.34 11.68
N ALA A 353 6.32 -5.47 12.41
CA ALA A 353 6.86 -4.21 11.87
C ALA A 353 7.71 -4.43 10.59
N ASP A 354 8.63 -5.40 10.59
CA ASP A 354 9.51 -5.69 9.44
C ASP A 354 8.79 -6.30 8.23
N ARG A 355 7.54 -6.75 8.41
CA ARG A 355 6.73 -7.36 7.35
C ARG A 355 5.93 -6.32 6.58
N VAL A 356 5.69 -5.13 7.14
CA VAL A 356 4.79 -4.14 6.57
C VAL A 356 5.56 -2.97 5.97
N LEU A 357 5.28 -2.66 4.71
CA LEU A 357 5.69 -1.42 4.06
C LEU A 357 4.46 -0.52 3.91
N THR A 358 4.57 0.75 4.29
CA THR A 358 3.47 1.74 4.24
C THR A 358 3.73 2.87 3.25
#